data_AF-A0A954A7A5-F1
#
_entry.id   AF-A0A954A7A5-F1
#
_cell.length_a   1.000
_cell.length_b   1.000
_cell.length_c   1.000
_cell.angle_alpha   90.00
_cell.angle_beta   90.00
_cell.angle_gamma   90.00
#
_symmetry.space_group_name_H-M   'P 1'
#
loop_
_entity.id
_entity.type
_entity.pdbx_description
1 polymer ?
#
loop_
_entity_poly.entity_id
_entity_poly.type
_entity_poly.pdbx_seq_one_letter_code
_entity_poly.pdbx_strand_id
1 'polypeptide(L)'
;GPEPLTPAEVALVAHDLSDWVASLDPSEFGVDECCPARKRRHCFARFELARQLGRRAVFSRSLDRVACAIAHGNFDRAECRLDHLLARADGQPWPRDWLVPSVTRDELAVALDELLAMVDALRGSAP
;
A
#
# COMPACT_ATOMS: atom_id res chain seq x y z
N GLY A 1 24.04 -9.51 -17.66
CA GLY A 1 22.64 -9.16 -17.31
C GLY A 1 22.63 -8.67 -15.89
N PRO A 2 21.63 -7.88 -15.46
CA PRO A 2 21.45 -7.59 -14.04
C PRO A 2 21.37 -8.92 -13.28
N GLU A 3 22.09 -9.02 -12.16
CA GLU A 3 21.99 -10.18 -11.28
C GLU A 3 20.56 -10.30 -10.72
N PRO A 4 20.03 -11.52 -10.53
CA PRO A 4 18.73 -11.70 -9.92
C PRO A 4 18.75 -11.15 -8.48
N LEU A 5 17.74 -10.35 -8.13
CA LEU A 5 17.60 -9.79 -6.79
C LEU A 5 17.50 -10.91 -5.75
N THR A 6 18.12 -10.70 -4.60
CA THR A 6 18.05 -11.59 -3.45
C THR A 6 16.76 -11.35 -2.65
N PRO A 7 16.30 -12.34 -1.85
CA PRO A 7 15.16 -12.14 -0.95
C PRO A 7 15.32 -10.94 -0.01
N ALA A 8 16.54 -10.62 0.43
CA ALA A 8 16.81 -9.48 1.29
C ALA A 8 16.59 -8.14 0.55
N GLU A 9 17.00 -8.05 -0.71
CA GLU A 9 16.80 -6.84 -1.53
C GLU A 9 15.33 -6.63 -1.86
N VAL A 10 14.59 -7.69 -2.21
CA VAL A 10 13.14 -7.57 -2.46
C VAL A 10 12.37 -7.24 -1.17
N ALA A 11 12.80 -7.77 -0.02
CA ALA A 11 12.24 -7.39 1.27
C ALA A 11 12.49 -5.92 1.61
N LEU A 12 13.66 -5.37 1.25
CA LEU A 12 13.96 -3.95 1.41
C LEU A 12 13.03 -3.10 0.55
N VAL A 13 12.80 -3.47 -0.71
CA VAL A 13 11.84 -2.77 -1.58
C VAL A 13 10.43 -2.74 -0.98
N ALA A 14 9.97 -3.86 -0.42
CA ALA A 14 8.68 -3.91 0.27
C ALA A 14 8.62 -3.01 1.50
N HIS A 15 9.74 -2.84 2.22
CA HIS A 15 9.84 -1.94 3.36
C HIS A 15 9.90 -0.47 2.93
N ASP A 16 10.67 -0.13 1.90
CA ASP A 16 10.73 1.22 1.33
C ASP A 16 9.34 1.66 0.83
N LEU A 17 8.58 0.75 0.22
CA LEU A 17 7.20 1.01 -0.18
C LEU A 17 6.28 1.25 1.04
N SER A 18 6.51 0.53 2.15
CA SER A 18 5.79 0.75 3.41
C SER A 18 6.04 2.16 3.95
N ASP A 19 7.29 2.59 3.99
CA ASP A 19 7.70 3.91 4.46
C ASP A 19 7.15 5.01 3.56
N TRP A 20 7.18 4.81 2.23
CA TRP A 20 6.57 5.74 1.28
C TRP A 20 5.07 5.92 1.54
N VAL A 21 4.31 4.83 1.67
CA VAL A 21 2.86 4.89 1.97
C VAL A 21 2.60 5.56 3.33
N ALA A 22 3.47 5.33 4.32
CA ALA A 22 3.38 6.00 5.62
C ALA A 22 3.70 7.50 5.55
N SER A 23 4.50 7.93 4.57
CA SER A 23 4.98 9.31 4.42
C SER A 23 4.03 10.26 3.67
N LEU A 24 3.13 9.74 2.82
CA LEU A 24 2.20 10.56 2.00
C LEU A 24 1.48 11.63 2.83
N ASP A 25 1.30 12.85 2.31
CA ASP A 25 0.66 13.92 3.07
C ASP A 25 -0.88 13.77 3.05
N PRO A 26 -1.56 13.59 4.21
CA PRO A 26 -3.01 13.53 4.30
C PRO A 26 -3.74 14.76 3.73
N SER A 27 -3.07 15.91 3.59
CA SER A 27 -3.64 17.15 3.10
C SER A 27 -3.93 17.12 1.59
N GLU A 28 -3.22 16.29 0.82
CA GLU A 28 -3.40 16.13 -0.63
C GLU A 28 -4.62 15.30 -1.02
N PHE A 29 -5.34 14.73 -0.04
CA PHE A 29 -6.44 13.79 -0.22
C PHE A 29 -7.79 14.47 -0.52
N GLY A 30 -7.78 15.73 -0.96
CA GLY A 30 -8.99 16.43 -1.38
C GLY A 30 -10.09 16.42 -0.32
N VAL A 31 -9.92 17.17 0.77
CA VAL A 31 -11.08 17.67 1.54
C VAL A 31 -11.78 18.80 0.79
N ASP A 32 -11.91 18.69 -0.53
CA ASP A 32 -12.66 19.67 -1.32
C ASP A 32 -14.15 19.30 -1.32
N GLU A 33 -14.87 20.11 -0.54
CA GLU A 33 -16.21 20.61 -0.83
C GLU A 33 -17.29 19.59 -1.20
N CYS A 34 -17.83 18.93 -0.17
CA CYS A 34 -19.25 18.58 -0.21
C CYS A 34 -19.99 19.02 1.05
N CYS A 35 -21.02 19.85 0.80
CA CYS A 35 -22.20 20.17 1.58
C CYS A 35 -22.23 21.42 2.49
N PRO A 36 -23.13 22.39 2.22
CA PRO A 36 -23.27 23.62 2.99
C PRO A 36 -24.11 23.44 4.27
N ALA A 37 -23.54 23.01 5.40
CA ALA A 37 -24.17 23.20 6.73
C ALA A 37 -23.16 23.58 7.83
N ARG A 38 -23.23 24.82 8.34
CA ARG A 38 -22.32 25.38 9.35
C ARG A 38 -22.46 24.63 10.71
N LYS A 39 -21.32 24.37 11.37
CA LYS A 39 -21.11 23.86 12.75
C LYS A 39 -20.90 22.34 13.00
N ARG A 40 -21.35 21.40 12.15
CA ARG A 40 -21.02 19.95 12.31
C ARG A 40 -19.83 19.45 11.46
N ARG A 41 -19.24 20.30 10.61
CA ARG A 41 -18.22 19.88 9.63
C ARG A 41 -16.83 19.62 10.21
N HIS A 42 -16.46 20.30 11.29
CA HIS A 42 -15.14 20.12 11.91
C HIS A 42 -14.95 18.72 12.50
N CYS A 43 -16.00 18.14 13.08
CA CYS A 43 -15.93 16.77 13.62
C CYS A 43 -15.88 15.72 12.50
N PHE A 44 -16.59 15.95 11.39
CA PHE A 44 -16.62 15.01 10.27
C PHE A 44 -15.29 14.97 9.49
N ALA A 45 -14.70 16.13 9.20
CA ALA A 45 -13.39 16.19 8.52
C ALA A 45 -12.27 15.55 9.35
N ARG A 46 -12.25 15.80 10.67
CA ARG A 46 -11.29 15.15 11.59
C ARG A 46 -11.49 13.64 11.68
N PHE A 47 -12.73 13.18 11.65
CA PHE A 47 -13.05 11.76 11.66
C PHE A 47 -12.58 11.07 10.38
N GLU A 48 -12.85 11.63 9.20
CA GLU A 48 -12.39 11.05 7.93
C GLU A 48 -10.86 11.08 7.80
N LEU A 49 -10.20 12.15 8.24
CA LEU A 49 -8.74 12.23 8.30
C LEU A 49 -8.16 11.12 9.19
N ALA A 50 -8.72 10.92 10.40
CA ALA A 50 -8.31 9.84 11.29
C ALA A 50 -8.58 8.45 10.66
N ARG A 51 -9.68 8.29 9.92
CA ARG A 51 -10.01 7.07 9.17
C ARG A 51 -8.97 6.79 8.09
N GLN A 52 -8.57 7.81 7.32
CA GLN A 52 -7.54 7.71 6.27
C GLN A 52 -6.18 7.34 6.85
N LEU A 53 -5.74 8.02 7.91
CA LEU A 53 -4.48 7.71 8.61
C LEU A 53 -4.46 6.29 9.15
N GLY A 54 -5.57 5.84 9.77
CA GLY A 54 -5.70 4.48 10.28
C GLY A 54 -5.59 3.42 9.17
N ARG A 55 -6.19 3.68 8.00
CA ARG A 55 -6.09 2.77 6.85
C ARG A 55 -4.68 2.69 6.29
N ARG A 56 -4.00 3.83 6.14
CA ARG A 56 -2.61 3.89 5.68
C ARG A 56 -1.68 3.13 6.62
N ALA A 57 -1.84 3.32 7.93
CA ALA A 57 -1.10 2.56 8.92
C ALA A 57 -1.33 1.04 8.80
N VAL A 58 -2.57 0.61 8.50
CA VAL A 58 -2.87 -0.81 8.26
C VAL A 58 -2.23 -1.31 6.97
N PHE A 59 -2.18 -0.48 5.93
CA PHE A 59 -1.58 -0.81 4.64
C PHE A 59 -0.06 -0.94 4.74
N SER A 60 0.62 0.08 5.28
CA SER A 60 2.05 0.07 5.55
C SER A 60 2.45 -1.14 6.41
N ARG A 61 1.76 -1.39 7.53
CA ARG A 61 2.01 -2.62 8.34
C ARG A 61 1.80 -3.92 7.58
N SER A 62 0.96 -3.92 6.55
CA SER A 62 0.77 -5.11 5.71
C SER A 62 1.94 -5.30 4.74
N LEU A 63 2.50 -4.21 4.21
CA LEU A 63 3.75 -4.23 3.45
C LEU A 63 4.95 -4.66 4.30
N ASP A 64 5.07 -4.20 5.56
CA ASP A 64 6.11 -4.70 6.47
C ASP A 64 6.02 -6.20 6.71
N ARG A 65 4.79 -6.74 6.73
CA ARG A 65 4.56 -8.18 6.84
C ARG A 65 4.90 -8.93 5.55
N VAL A 66 4.75 -8.28 4.39
CA VAL A 66 5.23 -8.80 3.10
C VAL A 66 6.75 -8.85 3.12
N ALA A 67 7.43 -7.75 3.47
CA ALA A 67 8.88 -7.69 3.62
C ALA A 67 9.40 -8.81 4.53
N CYS A 68 8.79 -8.96 5.71
CA CYS A 68 9.12 -10.03 6.64
C CYS A 68 8.88 -11.43 6.05
N ALA A 69 7.77 -11.66 5.33
CA ALA A 69 7.52 -12.95 4.69
C ALA A 69 8.57 -13.28 3.62
N ILE A 70 8.96 -12.31 2.79
CA ILE A 70 9.99 -12.46 1.76
C ILE A 70 11.35 -12.77 2.39
N ALA A 71 11.74 -12.02 3.44
CA ALA A 71 13.01 -12.22 4.14
C ALA A 71 13.14 -13.63 4.76
N HIS A 72 12.03 -14.26 5.13
CA HIS A 72 11.99 -15.63 5.65
C HIS A 72 11.70 -16.69 4.57
N GLY A 73 11.70 -16.32 3.29
CA GLY A 73 11.46 -17.24 2.17
C GLY A 73 10.01 -17.74 2.05
N ASN A 74 9.05 -17.08 2.70
CA ASN A 74 7.65 -17.46 2.67
C ASN A 74 6.90 -16.71 1.55
N PHE A 75 7.20 -17.07 0.30
CA PHE A 75 6.73 -16.36 -0.90
C PHE A 75 5.21 -16.49 -1.12
N ASP A 76 4.61 -17.65 -0.86
CA ASP A 76 3.15 -17.84 -0.99
C ASP A 76 2.38 -16.90 -0.05
N ARG A 77 2.90 -16.68 1.17
CA ARG A 77 2.30 -15.75 2.12
C ARG A 77 2.51 -14.29 1.70
N ALA A 78 3.64 -13.99 1.06
CA ALA A 78 3.93 -12.66 0.54
C ALA A 78 2.97 -12.32 -0.62
N GLU A 79 2.84 -13.22 -1.59
CA GLU A 79 1.93 -13.11 -2.74
C GLU A 79 0.47 -12.92 -2.29
N CYS A 80 -0.06 -13.81 -1.46
CA CYS A 80 -1.43 -13.71 -0.99
C CYS A 80 -1.71 -12.39 -0.25
N ARG A 81 -0.70 -11.80 0.42
CA ARG A 81 -0.84 -10.48 1.03
C ARG A 81 -0.80 -9.36 -0.01
N LEU A 82 0.06 -9.46 -1.02
CA LEU A 82 0.15 -8.49 -2.12
C LEU A 82 -1.14 -8.46 -2.95
N ASP A 83 -1.70 -9.61 -3.30
CA ASP A 83 -2.99 -9.70 -4.00
C ASP A 83 -4.12 -8.99 -3.25
N HIS A 84 -4.18 -9.18 -1.93
CA HIS A 84 -5.14 -8.49 -1.08
C HIS A 84 -4.89 -6.97 -1.00
N LEU A 85 -3.63 -6.53 -1.11
CA LEU A 85 -3.28 -5.10 -1.13
C LEU A 85 -3.62 -4.47 -2.48
N LEU A 86 -3.34 -5.15 -3.59
CA LEU A 86 -3.72 -4.76 -4.95
C LEU A 86 -5.24 -4.62 -5.07
N ALA A 87 -6.01 -5.63 -4.67
CA ALA A 87 -7.48 -5.57 -4.69
C ALA A 87 -8.04 -4.37 -3.90
N ARG A 88 -7.34 -3.98 -2.81
CA ARG A 88 -7.70 -2.81 -1.99
C ARG A 88 -7.27 -1.48 -2.62
N ALA A 89 -6.15 -1.45 -3.33
CA ALA A 89 -5.68 -0.30 -4.09
C ALA A 89 -6.60 -0.02 -5.30
N ASP A 90 -7.08 -1.07 -5.97
CA ASP A 90 -8.03 -1.00 -7.10
C ASP A 90 -9.47 -0.64 -6.67
N GLY A 91 -9.72 -0.55 -5.36
CA GLY A 91 -10.99 -0.11 -4.80
C GLY A 91 -12.09 -1.18 -4.78
N GLN A 92 -11.74 -2.47 -4.78
CA GLN A 92 -12.70 -3.57 -4.63
C GLN A 92 -12.79 -4.08 -3.17
N PRO A 93 -13.99 -4.23 -2.57
CA PRO A 93 -15.29 -3.87 -3.12
C PRO A 93 -15.74 -2.42 -2.81
N TRP A 94 -15.11 -1.64 -1.93
CA TRP A 94 -15.53 -0.26 -1.56
C TRP A 94 -14.45 0.53 -0.79
N PRO A 95 -14.34 1.88 -0.87
CA PRO A 95 -14.47 2.82 -1.99
C PRO A 95 -13.08 3.27 -2.56
N ARG A 96 -13.05 3.83 -3.77
CA ARG A 96 -11.85 4.16 -4.57
C ARG A 96 -10.89 5.26 -4.03
N ASP A 97 -11.27 6.01 -2.98
CA ASP A 97 -10.63 7.30 -2.64
C ASP A 97 -9.89 7.31 -1.28
N TRP A 98 -9.54 6.14 -0.75
CA TRP A 98 -9.41 5.96 0.71
C TRP A 98 -8.00 5.76 1.29
N LEU A 99 -6.98 5.47 0.47
CA LEU A 99 -5.65 5.04 0.92
C LEU A 99 -4.50 5.97 0.51
N VAL A 100 -4.50 6.42 -0.74
CA VAL A 100 -3.50 7.35 -1.29
C VAL A 100 -4.22 8.39 -2.14
N PRO A 101 -3.66 9.60 -2.33
CA PRO A 101 -4.20 10.57 -3.28
C PRO A 101 -4.43 9.92 -4.65
N SER A 102 -5.43 10.40 -5.40
CA SER A 102 -5.74 9.82 -6.73
C SER A 102 -4.54 9.84 -7.68
N VAL A 103 -3.66 10.83 -7.54
CA VAL A 103 -2.42 10.99 -8.30
C VAL A 103 -1.36 9.91 -8.02
N THR A 104 -1.34 9.33 -6.82
CA THR A 104 -0.35 8.33 -6.40
C THR A 104 -0.92 6.92 -6.38
N ARG A 105 -2.22 6.75 -6.69
CA ARG A 105 -2.86 5.43 -6.76
C ARG A 105 -2.25 4.57 -7.86
N ASP A 106 -2.08 5.14 -9.05
CA ASP A 106 -1.56 4.39 -10.19
C ASP A 106 -0.08 4.04 -9.95
N GLU A 107 0.69 4.93 -9.32
CA GLU A 107 2.06 4.67 -8.87
C GLU A 107 2.12 3.54 -7.82
N LEU A 108 1.20 3.53 -6.84
CA LEU A 108 1.12 2.47 -5.84
C LEU A 108 0.76 1.12 -6.48
N ALA A 109 -0.19 1.09 -7.41
CA ALA A 109 -0.58 -0.14 -8.10
C ALA A 109 0.61 -0.72 -8.90
N VAL A 110 1.30 0.12 -9.67
CA VAL A 110 2.52 -0.26 -10.39
C VAL A 110 3.59 -0.81 -9.44
N ALA A 111 3.84 -0.12 -8.31
CA ALA A 111 4.84 -0.58 -7.35
C ALA A 111 4.48 -1.92 -6.68
N LEU A 112 3.19 -2.19 -6.45
CA LEU A 112 2.72 -3.47 -5.94
C LEU A 112 2.85 -4.58 -6.98
N ASP A 113 2.52 -4.30 -8.25
CA ASP A 113 2.68 -5.25 -9.35
C ASP A 113 4.15 -5.60 -9.60
N GLU A 114 5.05 -4.61 -9.55
CA GLU A 114 6.49 -4.83 -9.63
C GLU A 114 6.99 -5.70 -8.47
N LEU A 115 6.54 -5.42 -7.25
CA LEU A 115 6.88 -6.21 -6.08
C LEU A 115 6.35 -7.65 -6.18
N LEU A 116 5.16 -7.85 -6.72
CA LEU A 116 4.60 -9.17 -7.00
C LEU A 116 5.46 -9.94 -8.00
N ALA A 117 5.83 -9.30 -9.12
CA ALA A 117 6.71 -9.88 -10.12
C ALA A 117 8.09 -10.26 -9.56
N MET A 118 8.65 -9.46 -8.65
CA MET A 118 9.89 -9.79 -7.93
C MET A 118 9.72 -11.03 -7.02
N VAL A 119 8.60 -11.14 -6.31
CA VAL A 119 8.29 -12.32 -5.48
C VAL A 119 8.14 -13.58 -6.33
N ASP A 120 7.52 -13.48 -7.49
CA ASP A 120 7.38 -14.59 -8.44
C ASP A 120 8.72 -15.04 -9.01
N ALA A 121 9.60 -14.08 -9.35
CA ALA A 121 10.96 -14.38 -9.80
C ALA A 121 11.77 -15.11 -8.73
N LEU A 122 11.68 -14.66 -7.47
CA LEU A 122 12.33 -15.32 -6.33
C LEU A 122 11.84 -16.76 -6.16
N ARG A 123 10.53 -16.98 -6.27
CA ARG A 123 9.92 -18.31 -6.16
C ARG A 123 10.38 -19.25 -7.27
N GLY A 124 10.43 -18.75 -8.51
CA GLY A 124 10.93 -19.52 -9.66
C GLY A 124 12.43 -19.83 -9.59
N SER A 125 13.18 -19.08 -8.78
CA SER A 125 14.61 -19.30 -8.53
C SER A 125 14.91 -20.18 -7.31
N ALA A 126 13.90 -20.51 -6.50
CA ALA A 126 14.05 -21.42 -5.37
C ALA A 126 14.24 -22.87 -5.86
N PRO A 127 15.28 -23.60 -5.40
CA PRO A 127 15.57 -24.96 -5.83
C PRO A 127 14.56 -26.01 -5.34
#